data_AF-A0A948SGT7-F1
#
_entry.id   AF-A0A948SGT7-F1
#
_cell.length_a   1.000
_cell.length_b   1.000
_cell.length_c   1.000
_cell.angle_alpha   90.00
_cell.angle_beta   90.00
_cell.angle_gamma   90.00
#
_symmetry.space_group_name_H-M   'P 1'
#
loop_
_entity.id
_entity.type
_entity.pdbx_description
1 polymer ?
#
loop_
_entity_poly.entity_id
_entity_poly.type
_entity_poly.pdbx_seq_one_letter_code
_entity_poly.pdbx_strand_id
1 'polypeptide(L)'
;MSLAALWFFVIGAFWSTYLVLEGFDFGVGMMLPVDGRDEDERGELLETIGPVWDANEVWLLVAGGLTFAAFPVWYGTWLEGAYLALVVLIVVLLLRILSFEWRGRVSPRWRGFWTRVNTTASFLAPLIWGVALTALLA
;
A
#
# COMPACT_ATOMS: atom_id res chain seq x y z
N MET A 1 23.87 -20.04 -10.52
CA MET A 1 22.49 -19.79 -10.03
C MET A 1 21.51 -20.52 -10.95
N SER A 2 20.50 -21.17 -10.40
CA SER A 2 19.40 -21.73 -11.19
C SER A 2 18.44 -20.61 -11.64
N LEU A 3 17.64 -20.87 -12.68
CA LEU A 3 16.60 -19.93 -13.14
C LEU A 3 15.59 -19.61 -12.01
N ALA A 4 15.22 -20.62 -11.21
CA ALA A 4 14.38 -20.43 -10.04
C ALA A 4 15.03 -19.50 -9.00
N ALA A 5 16.31 -19.69 -8.68
CA ALA A 5 17.00 -18.82 -7.73
C ALA A 5 17.09 -17.37 -8.24
N LEU A 6 17.35 -17.18 -9.55
CA LEU A 6 17.34 -15.85 -10.16
C LEU A 6 15.99 -15.15 -9.98
N TRP A 7 14.90 -15.81 -10.37
CA TRP A 7 13.55 -15.25 -10.26
C TRP A 7 13.13 -14.98 -8.82
N PHE A 8 13.53 -15.84 -7.88
CA PHE A 8 13.30 -15.60 -6.45
C PHE A 8 13.93 -14.28 -5.98
N PHE A 9 15.18 -14.00 -6.33
CA PHE A 9 15.83 -12.73 -5.99
C PHE A 9 15.20 -11.54 -6.71
N VAL A 10 14.83 -11.69 -7.98
CA VAL A 10 14.14 -10.64 -8.74
C VAL A 10 12.82 -10.28 -8.06
N ILE A 11 11.98 -11.27 -7.73
CA ILE A 11 10.71 -11.07 -7.03
C ILE A 11 10.95 -10.40 -5.67
N GLY A 12 11.93 -10.87 -4.90
CA GLY A 12 12.31 -10.25 -3.63
C GLY A 12 12.71 -8.77 -3.78
N ALA A 13 13.44 -8.42 -4.84
CA ALA A 13 13.77 -7.03 -5.15
C ALA A 13 12.52 -6.20 -5.49
N PHE A 14 11.60 -6.70 -6.31
CA PHE A 14 10.36 -5.99 -6.66
C PHE A 14 9.43 -5.80 -5.45
N TRP A 15 9.27 -6.82 -4.60
CA TRP A 15 8.53 -6.69 -3.34
C TRP A 15 9.20 -5.69 -2.39
N SER A 16 10.53 -5.70 -2.31
CA SER A 16 11.27 -4.74 -1.48
C SER A 16 11.09 -3.31 -1.99
N THR A 17 11.13 -3.10 -3.32
CA THR A 17 10.85 -1.80 -3.93
C THR A 17 9.44 -1.32 -3.57
N TYR A 18 8.42 -2.17 -3.72
CA TYR A 18 7.07 -1.82 -3.30
C TYR A 18 7.00 -1.45 -1.81
N LEU A 19 7.52 -2.29 -0.93
CA LEU A 19 7.45 -2.06 0.52
C LEU A 19 8.19 -0.80 0.96
N VAL A 20 9.30 -0.46 0.31
CA VAL A 20 10.06 0.78 0.60
C VAL A 20 9.33 2.00 0.06
N LEU A 21 8.89 1.96 -1.20
CA LEU A 21 8.25 3.11 -1.85
C LEU A 21 6.85 3.38 -1.27
N GLU A 22 6.01 2.36 -1.20
CA GLU A 22 4.68 2.52 -0.60
C GLU A 22 4.77 2.78 0.91
N GLY A 23 5.81 2.25 1.56
CA GLY A 23 6.03 2.39 3.00
C GLY A 23 6.17 3.85 3.43
N PHE A 24 6.85 4.70 2.65
CA PHE A 24 6.95 6.11 3.01
C PHE A 24 5.63 6.85 2.77
N ASP A 25 4.85 6.48 1.75
CA ASP A 25 3.54 7.09 1.53
C ASP A 25 2.57 6.77 2.69
N PHE A 26 2.57 5.50 3.15
CA PHE A 26 1.83 5.11 4.35
C PHE A 26 2.33 5.87 5.58
N GLY A 27 3.65 6.08 5.70
CA GLY A 27 4.26 6.91 6.72
C GLY A 27 3.68 8.32 6.77
N VAL A 28 3.68 9.01 5.63
CA VAL A 28 3.12 10.36 5.50
C VAL A 28 1.63 10.39 5.84
N GLY A 29 0.85 9.42 5.34
CA GLY A 29 -0.57 9.31 5.64
C GLY A 29 -0.86 9.10 7.14
N MET A 30 -0.01 8.36 7.84
CA MET A 30 -0.10 8.16 9.31
C MET A 30 0.31 9.41 10.11
N MET A 31 1.16 10.28 9.56
CA MET A 31 1.64 11.49 10.22
C MET A 31 0.68 12.68 10.11
N LEU A 32 -0.32 12.65 9.22
CA LEU A 32 -1.32 13.71 9.06
C LEU A 32 -1.96 14.25 10.36
N PRO A 33 -2.34 13.43 11.37
CA PRO A 33 -2.88 13.93 12.64
C PRO A 33 -1.79 14.41 13.62
N VAL A 34 -0.53 14.04 13.44
CA VAL A 34 0.57 14.36 14.34
C VAL A 34 1.27 15.65 13.91
N ASP A 35 1.64 15.73 12.63
CA ASP A 35 2.42 16.84 12.07
C ASP A 35 1.57 17.85 11.31
N GLY A 36 0.35 17.48 10.86
CA GLY A 36 -0.59 18.38 10.20
C GLY A 36 -1.56 19.03 11.18
N ARG A 37 -1.16 20.17 11.77
CA ARG A 37 -1.92 20.86 12.83
C ARG A 37 -3.14 21.59 12.28
N ASP A 38 -3.06 22.07 11.04
CA ASP A 38 -4.17 22.66 10.30
C ASP A 38 -4.33 22.02 8.90
N GLU A 39 -5.29 22.52 8.11
CA GLU A 39 -5.56 21.95 6.79
C GLU A 39 -4.51 22.29 5.73
N ASP A 40 -3.75 23.37 5.94
CA ASP A 40 -2.70 23.80 5.02
C ASP A 40 -1.46 22.91 5.24
N GLU A 41 -1.03 22.72 6.50
CA GLU A 41 0.05 21.78 6.84
C GLU A 41 -0.29 20.33 6.41
N ARG A 42 -1.55 19.89 6.56
CA ARG A 42 -1.99 18.58 6.02
C ARG A 42 -1.95 18.52 4.49
N GLY A 43 -2.21 19.64 3.83
CA GLY A 43 -2.08 19.77 2.38
C GLY A 43 -0.62 19.60 1.96
N GLU A 44 0.29 20.34 2.58
CA GLU A 44 1.72 20.29 2.33
C GLU A 44 2.29 18.88 2.52
N LEU A 45 1.91 18.18 3.60
CA LEU A 45 2.31 16.79 3.83
C LEU A 45 1.88 15.88 2.67
N LEU A 46 0.62 15.97 2.23
CA LEU A 46 0.11 15.14 1.13
C LEU A 46 0.75 15.51 -0.22
N GLU A 47 1.09 16.79 -0.43
CA GLU A 47 1.79 17.25 -1.63
C GLU A 47 3.20 16.66 -1.77
N THR A 48 3.86 16.30 -0.66
CA THR A 48 5.18 15.63 -0.70
C THR A 48 5.16 14.29 -1.44
N ILE A 49 4.02 13.59 -1.41
CA ILE A 49 3.82 12.27 -2.03
C ILE A 49 2.88 12.30 -3.23
N GLY A 50 2.14 13.39 -3.41
CA GLY A 50 1.16 13.59 -4.49
C GLY A 50 1.64 13.19 -5.90
N PRO A 51 2.89 13.51 -6.31
CA PRO A 51 3.40 13.16 -7.63
C PRO A 51 3.75 11.67 -7.83
N VAL A 52 3.88 10.89 -6.76
CA VAL A 52 4.50 9.55 -6.82
C VAL A 52 3.65 8.41 -6.26
N TRP A 53 2.66 8.69 -5.40
CA TRP A 53 1.91 7.63 -4.71
C TRP A 53 1.24 6.63 -5.66
N ASP A 54 0.64 7.10 -6.77
CA ASP A 54 -0.03 6.25 -7.75
C ASP A 54 0.98 5.39 -8.54
N ALA A 55 2.19 5.93 -8.76
CA ALA A 55 3.28 5.16 -9.36
C ALA A 55 3.85 4.11 -8.40
N ASN A 56 3.81 4.37 -7.09
CA ASN A 56 4.26 3.42 -6.07
C ASN A 56 3.35 2.18 -6.04
N GLU A 57 2.04 2.36 -6.20
CA GLU A 57 1.07 1.25 -6.23
C GLU A 57 1.29 0.30 -7.42
N VAL A 58 1.87 0.76 -8.53
CA VAL A 58 2.20 -0.11 -9.68
C VAL A 58 3.19 -1.20 -9.30
N TRP A 59 4.11 -0.94 -8.36
CA TRP A 59 5.09 -1.93 -7.94
C TRP A 59 4.44 -3.14 -7.25
N LEU A 60 3.29 -2.97 -6.60
CA LEU A 60 2.48 -4.08 -6.09
C LEU A 60 2.04 -5.01 -7.22
N LEU A 61 1.51 -4.43 -8.30
CA LEU A 61 1.03 -5.20 -9.46
C LEU A 61 2.19 -5.93 -10.13
N VAL A 62 3.35 -5.29 -10.26
CA VAL A 62 4.53 -5.91 -10.84
C VAL A 62 5.04 -7.06 -9.96
N ALA A 63 5.18 -6.84 -8.64
CA ALA A 63 5.65 -7.86 -7.71
C ALA A 63 4.70 -9.07 -7.65
N GLY A 64 3.39 -8.82 -7.56
CA GLY A 64 2.36 -9.86 -7.59
C GLY A 64 2.32 -10.61 -8.92
N GLY A 65 2.36 -9.89 -10.04
CA GLY A 65 2.36 -10.47 -11.38
C GLY A 65 3.59 -11.34 -11.67
N LEU A 66 4.78 -10.90 -11.23
CA LEU A 66 6.01 -11.68 -11.34
C LEU A 66 5.96 -12.93 -10.45
N THR A 67 5.40 -12.83 -9.24
CA THR A 67 5.21 -13.97 -8.35
C THR A 67 4.31 -15.02 -9.00
N PHE A 68 3.18 -14.60 -9.58
CA PHE A 68 2.28 -15.46 -10.34
C PHE A 68 2.97 -16.10 -11.56
N ALA A 69 3.69 -15.32 -12.35
CA ALA A 69 4.32 -15.79 -13.59
C ALA A 69 5.47 -16.78 -13.35
N ALA A 70 6.33 -16.53 -12.36
CA ALA A 70 7.49 -17.37 -12.09
C ALA A 70 7.16 -18.55 -11.16
N PHE A 71 6.23 -18.38 -10.21
CA PHE A 71 5.90 -19.36 -9.18
C PHE A 71 4.39 -19.45 -8.93
N PRO A 72 3.60 -19.98 -9.88
CA PRO A 72 2.14 -19.98 -9.80
C PRO A 72 1.59 -20.78 -8.59
N VAL A 73 2.27 -21.87 -8.20
CA VAL A 73 1.88 -22.65 -7.01
C VAL A 73 2.09 -21.85 -5.74
N TRP A 74 3.24 -21.17 -5.59
CA TRP A 74 3.51 -20.30 -4.44
C TRP A 74 2.47 -19.18 -4.35
N TYR A 75 2.20 -18.50 -5.47
CA TYR A 75 1.18 -17.46 -5.56
C TYR A 75 -0.20 -17.97 -5.12
N GLY A 76 -0.62 -19.13 -5.63
CA GLY A 76 -1.91 -19.74 -5.29
C GLY A 76 -2.05 -20.10 -3.82
N THR A 77 -1.07 -20.81 -3.25
CA THR A 77 -1.09 -21.21 -1.84
C THR A 77 -1.06 -20.01 -0.91
N TRP A 78 -0.29 -18.98 -1.24
CA TRP A 78 -0.23 -17.76 -0.44
C TRP A 78 -1.55 -16.97 -0.50
N LEU A 79 -2.15 -16.83 -1.68
CA LEU A 79 -3.47 -16.21 -1.83
C LEU A 79 -4.55 -16.95 -1.03
N GLU A 80 -4.51 -18.28 -1.02
CA GLU A 80 -5.45 -19.10 -0.26
C GLU A 80 -5.26 -18.89 1.26
N GLY A 81 -4.03 -18.98 1.75
CA GLY A 81 -3.71 -18.81 3.17
C GLY A 81 -3.98 -17.39 3.70
N ALA A 82 -3.82 -16.36 2.85
CA ALA A 82 -4.02 -14.96 3.21
C ALA A 82 -5.32 -14.36 2.64
N TYR A 83 -6.26 -15.17 2.15
CA TYR A 83 -7.41 -14.71 1.35
C TYR A 83 -8.15 -13.53 1.98
N LEU A 84 -8.60 -13.67 3.23
CA LEU A 84 -9.35 -12.62 3.91
C LEU A 84 -8.50 -11.36 4.13
N ALA A 85 -7.22 -11.53 4.49
CA ALA A 85 -6.31 -10.42 4.69
C ALA A 85 -6.12 -9.62 3.39
N LEU A 86 -5.87 -10.30 2.26
CA LEU A 86 -5.66 -9.65 0.98
C LEU A 86 -6.92 -8.99 0.42
N VAL A 87 -8.11 -9.57 0.64
CA VAL A 87 -9.38 -8.92 0.28
C VAL A 87 -9.58 -7.62 1.07
N VAL A 88 -9.35 -7.66 2.38
CA VAL A 88 -9.45 -6.45 3.22
C VAL A 88 -8.41 -5.42 2.82
N LEU A 89 -7.18 -5.86 2.50
CA LEU A 89 -6.11 -4.98 2.03
C LEU A 89 -6.53 -4.23 0.77
N ILE A 90 -7.11 -4.90 -0.22
CA ILE A 90 -7.58 -4.25 -1.46
C ILE A 90 -8.59 -3.16 -1.13
N VAL A 91 -9.56 -3.43 -0.25
CA VAL A 91 -10.54 -2.42 0.18
C VAL A 91 -9.86 -1.24 0.86
N VAL A 92 -8.88 -1.49 1.73
CA VAL A 92 -8.10 -0.46 2.41
C VAL A 92 -7.32 0.41 1.42
N LEU A 93 -6.66 -0.20 0.43
CA LEU A 93 -5.93 0.51 -0.62
C LEU A 93 -6.88 1.35 -1.48
N LEU A 94 -8.04 0.80 -1.88
CA LEU A 94 -9.07 1.57 -2.59
C LEU A 94 -9.55 2.79 -1.80
N LEU A 95 -9.81 2.64 -0.50
CA LEU A 95 -10.18 3.76 0.37
C LEU A 95 -9.09 4.83 0.44
N ARG A 96 -7.82 4.42 0.41
CA ARG A 96 -6.69 5.34 0.35
C ARG A 96 -6.66 6.11 -0.98
N ILE A 97 -6.78 5.43 -2.13
CA ILE A 97 -6.88 6.08 -3.46
C ILE A 97 -8.00 7.13 -3.46
N LEU A 98 -9.20 6.75 -3.02
CA LEU A 98 -10.35 7.65 -2.95
C LEU A 98 -10.09 8.86 -2.06
N SER A 99 -9.33 8.67 -0.97
CA SER A 99 -8.98 9.78 -0.07
C SER A 99 -8.08 10.82 -0.72
N PHE A 100 -7.12 10.45 -1.57
CA PHE A 100 -6.31 11.41 -2.31
C PHE A 100 -7.15 12.15 -3.37
N GLU A 101 -7.88 11.38 -4.18
CA GLU A 101 -8.62 11.91 -5.34
C GLU A 101 -9.77 12.83 -4.93
N TRP A 102 -10.51 12.50 -3.86
CA TRP A 102 -11.70 13.25 -3.47
C TRP A 102 -11.41 14.38 -2.49
N ARG A 103 -10.33 14.34 -1.69
CA ARG A 103 -10.04 15.37 -0.68
C ARG A 103 -9.95 16.79 -1.28
N GLY A 104 -9.42 16.92 -2.49
CA GLY A 104 -9.32 18.20 -3.21
C GLY A 104 -10.63 18.69 -3.84
N ARG A 105 -11.65 17.82 -3.96
CA ARG A 105 -12.90 18.09 -4.71
C ARG A 105 -14.13 18.28 -3.84
N VAL A 106 -14.00 18.12 -2.53
CA VAL A 106 -15.13 18.15 -1.59
C VAL A 106 -15.13 19.38 -0.68
N SER A 107 -16.27 19.64 -0.05
CA SER A 107 -16.41 20.73 0.92
C SER A 107 -15.54 20.50 2.16
N PRO A 108 -15.20 21.57 2.93
CA PRO A 108 -14.33 21.46 4.10
C PRO A 108 -14.76 20.39 5.12
N ARG A 109 -16.08 20.18 5.29
CA ARG A 109 -16.64 19.13 6.16
C ARG A 109 -16.22 17.71 5.73
N TRP A 110 -16.18 17.46 4.43
CA TRP A 110 -15.82 16.16 3.85
C TRP A 110 -14.30 16.00 3.71
N ARG A 111 -13.55 17.10 3.64
CA ARG A 111 -12.08 17.06 3.64
C ARG A 111 -11.53 16.35 4.87
N GLY A 112 -12.01 16.71 6.07
CA GLY A 112 -11.62 16.05 7.32
C GLY A 112 -12.08 14.59 7.45
N PHE A 113 -13.14 14.19 6.74
CA PHE A 113 -13.50 12.78 6.61
C PHE A 113 -12.43 12.03 5.80
N TRP A 114 -12.06 12.53 4.62
CA TRP A 114 -11.04 11.89 3.78
C TRP A 114 -9.65 11.89 4.41
N THR A 115 -9.27 12.92 5.18
CA THR A 115 -8.03 12.90 5.98
C THR A 115 -8.02 11.72 6.97
N ARG A 116 -9.14 11.46 7.66
CA ARG A 116 -9.27 10.32 8.59
C ARG A 116 -9.26 8.98 7.87
N VAL A 117 -9.92 8.88 6.72
CA VAL A 117 -9.89 7.69 5.87
C VAL A 117 -8.45 7.40 5.43
N ASN A 118 -7.73 8.42 4.93
CA ASN A 118 -6.32 8.28 4.52
C ASN A 118 -5.44 7.80 5.68
N THR A 119 -5.56 8.45 6.85
CA THR A 119 -4.78 8.09 8.04
C THR A 119 -5.04 6.65 8.46
N THR A 120 -6.32 6.25 8.51
CA THR A 120 -6.72 4.90 8.91
C THR A 120 -6.25 3.87 7.90
N ALA A 121 -6.39 4.15 6.61
CA ALA A 121 -5.96 3.24 5.56
C ALA A 121 -4.44 3.06 5.54
N SER A 122 -3.70 4.17 5.71
CA SER A 122 -2.23 4.18 5.78
C SER A 122 -1.69 3.45 7.01
N PHE A 123 -2.46 3.36 8.09
CA PHE A 123 -2.13 2.51 9.24
C PHE A 123 -2.50 1.03 9.02
N LEU A 124 -3.70 0.76 8.49
CA LEU A 124 -4.19 -0.60 8.31
C LEU A 124 -3.45 -1.37 7.22
N ALA A 125 -3.07 -0.72 6.12
CA ALA A 125 -2.39 -1.37 5.00
C ALA A 125 -1.09 -2.08 5.41
N PRO A 126 -0.10 -1.44 6.06
CA PRO A 126 1.12 -2.12 6.49
C PRO A 126 0.85 -3.20 7.56
N LEU A 127 -0.15 -3.01 8.43
CA LEU A 127 -0.54 -4.04 9.41
C LEU A 127 -1.08 -5.30 8.71
N ILE A 128 -1.97 -5.13 7.74
CA ILE A 128 -2.56 -6.24 6.98
C ILE A 128 -1.49 -6.90 6.11
N TRP A 129 -0.56 -6.15 5.53
CA TRP A 129 0.60 -6.71 4.86
C TRP A 129 1.42 -7.61 5.79
N GLY A 130 1.66 -7.20 7.03
CA GLY A 130 2.30 -8.03 8.04
C GLY A 130 1.55 -9.35 8.28
N VAL A 131 0.23 -9.31 8.40
CA VAL A 131 -0.62 -10.51 8.53
C VAL A 131 -0.50 -11.40 7.29
N ALA A 132 -0.62 -10.83 6.10
CA ALA A 132 -0.53 -11.57 4.84
C ALA A 132 0.84 -12.21 4.63
N LEU A 133 1.93 -11.50 4.95
CA LEU A 133 3.29 -12.05 4.86
C LEU A 133 3.55 -13.14 5.90
N THR A 134 2.94 -13.07 7.08
CA THR A 134 3.05 -14.13 8.10
C THR A 134 2.45 -15.44 7.61
N ALA A 135 1.46 -15.41 6.71
CA ALA A 135 0.91 -16.62 6.09
C ALA A 135 1.93 -17.37 5.20
N LEU A 136 3.08 -16.76 4.84
CA LEU A 136 4.19 -17.46 4.18
C LEU A 136 4.98 -18.38 5.13
N LEU A 137 4.84 -18.19 6.44
CA LEU A 137 5.56 -18.93 7.47
C LEU A 137 4.70 -20.04 8.11
N ALA A 138 3.40 -20.08 7.78
CA ALA A 138 2.44 -21.06 8.28
C ALA A 138 2.37 -22.28 7.37
#